data_AF-A0AAD6HJW4-F1
#
_entry.id   AF-A0AAD6HJW4-F1
#
_cell.length_a   1.000
_cell.length_b   1.000
_cell.length_c   1.000
_cell.angle_alpha   90.00
_cell.angle_beta   90.00
_cell.angle_gamma   90.00
#
_symmetry.space_group_name_H-M   'P 1'
#
loop_
_entity.id
_entity.type
_entity.pdbx_description
1 polymer ?
#
loop_
_entity_poly.entity_id
_entity_poly.type
_entity_poly.pdbx_seq_one_letter_code
_entity_poly.pdbx_strand_id
1 'polypeptide(L)'
;MMPKSYRFVQILLVAVTSYVIINIMLALLAETRWPKKIPYVSHGATGDETFEAIQNETLGFQHIYAIGLPERTDKRDFLSLAASMTGFKLDWLNGVRPDSLTQKAMPKHEALISIQGMNFSSVAPNIVACWRAHMNALVKIVENSFKTALIMEDDVDWDVNIKTQLMEFARGLHAVQGNKKVQPEVPCGLNLDVLWIGGCISGPSSNETHFYAIPNDPTVASVEQRAGVAGIPEIWKSVSQKTPRDTYIGLKRDAACMVMR
;
A
#
# COMPACT_ATOMS: atom_id res chain seq x y z
N MET A 1 -23.06 12.94 -58.82
CA MET A 1 -23.27 11.63 -58.16
C MET A 1 -21.93 10.91 -58.17
N MET A 2 -21.16 10.92 -57.08
CA MET A 2 -19.82 10.30 -57.07
C MET A 2 -19.93 8.76 -57.12
N PRO A 3 -19.11 8.07 -57.92
CA PRO A 3 -19.21 6.62 -58.09
C PRO A 3 -18.94 5.88 -56.78
N LYS A 4 -19.72 4.82 -56.50
CA LYS A 4 -19.68 4.04 -55.25
C LYS A 4 -18.27 3.52 -54.90
N SER A 5 -17.43 3.26 -55.90
CA SER A 5 -16.03 2.85 -55.72
C SER A 5 -15.17 3.92 -55.04
N TYR A 6 -15.42 5.20 -55.32
CA TYR A 6 -14.64 6.31 -54.77
C TYR A 6 -14.92 6.54 -53.28
N ARG A 7 -16.18 6.36 -52.87
CA ARG A 7 -16.58 6.43 -51.45
C ARG A 7 -15.97 5.31 -50.62
N PHE A 8 -15.87 4.10 -51.18
CA PHE A 8 -15.27 2.97 -50.47
C PHE A 8 -13.76 3.18 -50.24
N VAL A 9 -13.05 3.69 -51.26
CA VAL A 9 -11.62 4.03 -51.14
C VAL A 9 -11.40 5.14 -50.11
N GLN A 10 -12.25 6.17 -50.09
CA GLN A 10 -12.16 7.25 -49.09
C GLN A 10 -12.37 6.74 -47.66
N ILE A 11 -13.34 5.85 -47.43
CA ILE A 11 -13.60 5.26 -46.11
C ILE A 11 -12.42 4.41 -45.66
N LEU A 12 -11.86 3.58 -46.56
CA LEU A 12 -10.69 2.75 -46.25
C LEU A 12 -9.47 3.62 -45.89
N LEU A 13 -9.26 4.71 -46.64
CA LEU A 13 -8.13 5.61 -46.42
C LEU A 13 -8.24 6.33 -45.07
N VAL A 14 -9.45 6.78 -44.69
CA VAL A 14 -9.72 7.39 -43.38
C VAL A 14 -9.56 6.36 -42.25
N ALA A 15 -9.98 5.12 -42.43
CA ALA A 15 -9.82 4.07 -41.42
C ALA A 15 -8.34 3.74 -41.18
N VAL A 16 -7.55 3.63 -42.24
CA VAL A 16 -6.11 3.37 -42.15
C VAL A 16 -5.37 4.54 -41.51
N THR A 17 -5.67 5.78 -41.91
CA THR A 17 -5.03 6.96 -41.30
C THR A 17 -5.42 7.12 -39.84
N SER A 18 -6.69 6.87 -39.48
CA SER A 18 -7.15 6.89 -38.09
C SER A 18 -6.46 5.82 -37.25
N TYR A 19 -6.32 4.59 -37.79
CA TYR A 19 -5.60 3.51 -37.13
C TYR A 19 -4.13 3.87 -36.88
N VAL A 20 -3.45 4.43 -37.87
CA VAL A 20 -2.04 4.86 -37.73
C VAL A 20 -1.90 5.98 -36.70
N ILE A 21 -2.79 6.99 -36.73
CA ILE A 21 -2.77 8.10 -35.77
C ILE A 21 -3.04 7.60 -34.35
N ILE A 22 -3.99 6.70 -34.16
CA ILE A 22 -4.30 6.11 -32.85
C ILE A 22 -3.10 5.31 -32.32
N ASN A 23 -2.43 4.52 -33.16
CA ASN A 23 -1.23 3.77 -32.74
C ASN A 23 -0.05 4.69 -32.41
N ILE A 24 0.14 5.79 -33.14
CA ILE A 24 1.17 6.79 -32.84
C ILE A 24 0.85 7.51 -31.52
N MET A 25 -0.42 7.90 -31.31
CA MET A 25 -0.86 8.51 -30.05
C MET A 25 -0.69 7.56 -28.87
N LEU A 26 -1.03 6.28 -29.02
CA LEU A 26 -0.80 5.25 -28.01
C LEU A 26 0.70 5.05 -27.73
N ALA A 27 1.55 5.05 -28.74
CA ALA A 27 3.00 4.92 -28.57
C ALA A 27 3.62 6.13 -27.86
N LEU A 28 3.19 7.35 -28.21
CA LEU A 28 3.64 8.59 -27.57
C LEU A 28 3.12 8.72 -26.12
N LEU A 29 1.90 8.24 -25.85
CA LEU A 29 1.34 8.13 -24.50
C LEU A 29 2.04 7.05 -23.68
N ALA A 30 2.45 5.93 -24.30
CA ALA A 30 3.20 4.87 -23.62
C ALA A 30 4.60 5.34 -23.20
N GLU A 31 5.30 6.09 -24.04
CA GLU A 31 6.62 6.67 -23.74
C GLU A 31 6.59 7.71 -22.62
N THR A 32 5.47 8.43 -22.47
CA THR A 32 5.33 9.52 -21.47
C THR A 32 4.81 9.04 -20.11
N ARG A 33 4.13 7.88 -20.05
CA ARG A 33 3.56 7.36 -18.79
C ARG A 33 4.32 6.19 -18.17
N TRP A 34 5.12 5.44 -18.93
CA TRP A 34 5.80 4.25 -18.43
C TRP A 34 7.31 4.37 -18.59
N PRO A 35 8.09 4.48 -17.50
CA PRO A 35 9.54 4.46 -17.60
C PRO A 35 10.00 3.10 -18.15
N LYS A 36 10.61 3.10 -19.34
CA LYS A 36 11.16 1.88 -20.02
C LYS A 36 12.30 1.20 -19.27
N LYS A 37 12.77 1.79 -18.17
CA LYS A 37 13.71 1.17 -17.24
C LYS A 37 13.09 1.30 -15.87
N ILE A 38 12.69 0.18 -15.29
CA ILE A 38 12.52 0.09 -13.84
C ILE A 38 13.95 0.25 -13.30
N PRO A 39 14.29 1.38 -12.66
CA PRO A 39 15.57 1.51 -12.02
C PRO A 39 15.58 0.49 -10.88
N TYR A 40 16.30 -0.60 -11.10
CA TYR A 40 16.62 -1.53 -10.03
C TYR A 40 17.40 -0.73 -9.00
N VAL A 41 16.81 -0.51 -7.83
CA VAL A 41 17.51 0.04 -6.67
C VAL A 41 18.47 -1.05 -6.21
N SER A 42 19.60 -1.16 -6.89
CA SER A 42 20.69 -2.07 -6.56
C SER A 42 21.52 -1.44 -5.46
N HIS A 43 21.12 -1.62 -4.21
CA HIS A 43 22.10 -1.61 -3.12
C HIS A 43 22.87 -2.93 -3.18
N GLY A 44 24.19 -2.89 -2.94
CA GLY A 44 25.10 -4.01 -3.27
C GLY A 44 24.65 -5.37 -2.75
N ALA A 45 24.82 -6.39 -3.61
CA ALA A 45 24.37 -7.78 -3.46
C ALA A 45 24.70 -8.48 -2.12
N THR A 46 25.59 -7.94 -1.30
CA THR A 46 25.97 -8.53 0.00
C THR A 46 25.05 -8.10 1.16
N GLY A 47 24.18 -7.11 0.98
CA GLY A 47 23.24 -6.60 2.00
C GLY A 47 21.76 -6.97 1.76
N ASP A 48 21.46 -7.67 0.66
CA ASP A 48 20.10 -7.97 0.21
C ASP A 48 19.59 -9.37 0.61
N GLU A 49 20.48 -10.34 0.86
CA GLU A 49 20.08 -11.68 1.35
C GLU A 49 19.25 -11.60 2.64
N THR A 50 19.53 -10.60 3.48
CA THR A 50 18.82 -10.39 4.76
C THR A 50 17.31 -10.17 4.58
N PHE A 51 16.90 -9.61 3.45
CA PHE A 51 15.50 -9.26 3.17
C PHE A 51 14.94 -10.07 1.99
N GLU A 52 15.65 -11.09 1.53
CA GLU A 52 15.26 -11.91 0.37
C GLU A 52 13.91 -12.62 0.58
N ALA A 53 13.54 -12.94 1.82
CA ALA A 53 12.24 -13.52 2.12
C ALA A 53 11.05 -12.62 1.71
N ILE A 54 11.25 -11.31 1.52
CA ILE A 54 10.22 -10.41 0.98
C ILE A 54 9.89 -10.72 -0.48
N GLN A 55 10.81 -11.36 -1.21
CA GLN A 55 10.60 -11.72 -2.62
C GLN A 55 9.63 -12.90 -2.81
N ASN A 56 9.28 -13.61 -1.74
CA ASN A 56 8.38 -14.75 -1.79
C ASN A 56 6.91 -14.33 -2.07
N GLU A 57 6.02 -15.32 -2.11
CA GLU A 57 4.59 -15.09 -2.34
C GLU A 57 3.83 -14.52 -1.13
N THR A 58 4.51 -14.33 0.01
CA THR A 58 3.94 -13.82 1.26
C THR A 58 4.58 -12.51 1.73
N LEU A 59 5.40 -11.88 0.88
CA LEU A 59 6.08 -10.61 1.17
C LEU A 59 6.90 -10.64 2.47
N GLY A 60 7.41 -11.81 2.87
CA GLY A 60 8.16 -12.00 4.12
C GLY A 60 7.29 -12.16 5.38
N PHE A 61 5.96 -12.17 5.25
CA PHE A 61 5.04 -12.54 6.33
C PHE A 61 4.76 -14.05 6.32
N GLN A 62 4.21 -14.61 7.39
CA GLN A 62 3.71 -15.99 7.33
C GLN A 62 2.39 -16.09 6.56
N HIS A 63 1.60 -15.02 6.58
CA HIS A 63 0.29 -15.00 5.94
C HIS A 63 -0.13 -13.60 5.50
N ILE A 64 -0.92 -13.51 4.43
CA ILE A 64 -1.51 -12.24 3.97
C ILE A 64 -3.02 -12.43 3.86
N TYR A 65 -3.76 -11.65 4.65
CA TYR A 65 -5.21 -11.56 4.58
C TYR A 65 -5.64 -10.32 3.81
N ALA A 66 -6.67 -10.45 2.98
CA ALA A 66 -7.41 -9.32 2.41
C ALA A 66 -8.84 -9.29 2.97
N ILE A 67 -9.31 -8.12 3.38
CA ILE A 67 -10.65 -7.91 3.92
C ILE A 67 -11.47 -7.12 2.90
N GLY A 68 -12.61 -7.68 2.49
CA GLY A 68 -13.56 -7.00 1.63
C GLY A 68 -14.94 -7.62 1.72
N LEU A 69 -15.98 -6.89 1.35
CA LEU A 69 -17.33 -7.46 1.33
C LEU A 69 -17.44 -8.58 0.27
N PRO A 70 -18.06 -9.74 0.57
CA PRO A 70 -18.11 -10.87 -0.37
C PRO A 70 -18.84 -10.56 -1.68
N GLU A 71 -19.83 -9.66 -1.64
CA GLU A 71 -20.58 -9.20 -2.81
C GLU A 71 -19.85 -8.13 -3.64
N ARG A 72 -18.71 -7.59 -3.17
CA ARG A 72 -17.87 -6.65 -3.92
C ARG A 72 -16.84 -7.40 -4.77
N THR A 73 -17.34 -8.26 -5.65
CA THR A 73 -16.50 -9.08 -6.53
C THR A 73 -15.62 -8.22 -7.43
N ASP A 74 -16.10 -7.04 -7.85
CA ASP A 74 -15.32 -6.05 -8.60
C ASP A 74 -14.00 -5.69 -7.91
N LYS A 75 -14.03 -5.44 -6.58
CA LYS A 75 -12.83 -5.13 -5.80
C LYS A 75 -11.99 -6.37 -5.52
N ARG A 76 -12.64 -7.48 -5.17
CA ARG A 76 -11.92 -8.73 -4.86
C ARG A 76 -11.15 -9.25 -6.05
N ASP A 77 -11.76 -9.23 -7.23
CA ASP A 77 -11.16 -9.66 -8.48
C ASP A 77 -9.99 -8.74 -8.86
N PHE A 78 -10.18 -7.43 -8.74
CA PHE A 78 -9.12 -6.45 -9.00
C PHE A 78 -7.90 -6.66 -8.10
N LEU A 79 -8.11 -6.73 -6.78
CA LEU A 79 -7.01 -6.87 -5.81
C LEU A 79 -6.29 -8.21 -5.97
N SER A 80 -7.04 -9.29 -6.23
CA SER A 80 -6.47 -10.63 -6.47
C SER A 80 -5.63 -10.65 -7.75
N LEU A 81 -6.09 -9.98 -8.82
CA LEU A 81 -5.32 -9.83 -10.05
C LEU A 81 -4.06 -9.00 -9.83
N ALA A 82 -4.17 -7.86 -9.12
CA ALA A 82 -3.03 -7.02 -8.78
C ALA A 82 -1.96 -7.78 -7.98
N ALA A 83 -2.38 -8.59 -6.99
CA ALA A 83 -1.48 -9.41 -6.19
C ALA A 83 -0.79 -10.48 -7.05
N SER A 84 -1.55 -11.13 -7.95
CA SER A 84 -0.99 -12.09 -8.90
C SER A 84 0.03 -11.44 -9.85
N MET A 85 -0.21 -10.21 -10.33
CA MET A 85 0.73 -9.50 -11.22
C MET A 85 2.03 -9.11 -10.50
N THR A 86 1.95 -8.82 -9.20
CA THR A 86 3.10 -8.45 -8.37
C THR A 86 3.72 -9.64 -7.62
N GLY A 87 3.18 -10.85 -7.83
CA GLY A 87 3.77 -12.12 -7.43
C GLY A 87 3.61 -12.46 -5.95
N PHE A 88 2.47 -12.11 -5.34
CA PHE A 88 2.11 -12.56 -3.99
C PHE A 88 0.64 -13.02 -3.92
N LYS A 89 0.30 -13.76 -2.86
CA LYS A 89 -1.01 -14.39 -2.67
C LYS A 89 -1.79 -13.70 -1.56
N LEU A 90 -3.12 -13.72 -1.70
CA LEU A 90 -4.07 -13.15 -0.76
C LEU A 90 -5.06 -14.23 -0.33
N ASP A 91 -5.30 -14.31 0.97
CA ASP A 91 -6.39 -15.10 1.54
C ASP A 91 -7.54 -14.17 1.96
N TRP A 92 -8.72 -14.39 1.39
CA TRP A 92 -9.86 -13.49 1.62
C TRP A 92 -10.58 -13.77 2.94
N LEU A 93 -10.79 -12.71 3.71
CA LEU A 93 -11.71 -12.65 4.82
C LEU A 93 -12.91 -11.77 4.47
N ASN A 94 -14.09 -12.20 4.93
CA ASN A 94 -15.31 -11.45 4.69
C ASN A 94 -15.36 -10.19 5.56
N GLY A 95 -15.52 -9.05 4.89
CA GLY A 95 -15.95 -7.80 5.49
C GLY A 95 -17.30 -7.97 6.16
N VAL A 96 -17.59 -7.05 7.08
CA VAL A 96 -18.82 -7.09 7.89
C VAL A 96 -19.72 -5.97 7.42
N ARG A 97 -21.03 -6.24 7.31
CA ARG A 97 -22.01 -5.20 7.04
C ARG A 97 -22.53 -4.60 8.34
N PRO A 98 -22.84 -3.28 8.38
CA PRO A 98 -23.33 -2.65 9.60
C PRO A 98 -24.63 -3.25 10.15
N ASP A 99 -25.51 -3.72 9.27
CA ASP A 99 -26.80 -4.36 9.61
C ASP A 99 -26.63 -5.74 10.27
N SER A 100 -25.50 -6.41 10.05
CA SER A 100 -25.18 -7.70 10.68
C SER A 100 -24.63 -7.58 12.11
N LEU A 101 -24.36 -6.36 12.57
CA LEU A 101 -23.81 -6.11 13.90
C LEU A 101 -24.92 -6.11 14.96
N THR A 102 -24.67 -6.84 16.05
CA THR A 102 -25.53 -6.77 17.24
C THR A 102 -24.92 -5.82 18.28
N GLN A 103 -25.77 -5.06 18.97
CA GLN A 103 -25.31 -4.12 20.00
C GLN A 103 -24.48 -4.79 21.12
N LYS A 104 -24.77 -6.05 21.42
CA LYS A 104 -24.04 -6.84 22.43
C LYS A 104 -22.61 -7.19 22.01
N ALA A 105 -22.33 -7.23 20.71
CA ALA A 105 -21.01 -7.56 20.16
C ALA A 105 -20.12 -6.32 19.99
N MET A 106 -20.63 -5.13 20.29
CA MET A 106 -19.89 -3.87 20.20
C MET A 106 -19.02 -3.66 21.46
N PRO A 107 -17.87 -2.98 21.35
CA PRO A 107 -17.07 -2.64 22.53
C PRO A 107 -17.90 -1.79 23.50
N LYS A 108 -17.65 -1.94 24.81
CA LYS A 108 -18.34 -1.14 25.83
C LYS A 108 -17.93 0.33 25.71
N HIS A 109 -18.89 1.23 25.91
CA HIS A 109 -18.75 2.69 25.82
C HIS A 109 -17.52 3.25 26.56
N GLU A 110 -17.16 2.63 27.68
CA GLU A 110 -16.05 3.02 28.55
C GLU A 110 -14.65 2.76 27.93
N ALA A 111 -14.48 1.70 27.15
CA ALA A 111 -13.23 1.41 26.42
C ALA A 111 -13.09 2.25 25.13
N LEU A 112 -14.15 2.97 24.75
CA LEU A 112 -14.28 3.66 23.47
C LEU A 112 -14.00 5.17 23.57
N ILE A 113 -14.18 5.78 24.76
CA ILE A 113 -13.88 7.20 25.02
C ILE A 113 -12.37 7.49 24.87
N SER A 114 -11.50 6.49 25.00
CA SER A 114 -10.03 6.64 24.88
C SER A 114 -9.50 6.59 23.45
N ILE A 115 -10.31 6.16 22.46
CA ILE A 115 -9.88 6.17 21.05
C ILE A 115 -10.21 7.56 20.49
N GLN A 116 -9.29 8.51 20.68
CA GLN A 116 -9.35 9.88 20.16
C GLN A 116 -10.48 10.79 20.72
N GLY A 117 -11.08 10.45 21.88
CA GLY A 117 -12.11 11.30 22.48
C GLY A 117 -13.44 11.32 21.72
N MET A 118 -13.65 10.36 20.80
CA MET A 118 -14.92 10.23 20.07
C MET A 118 -15.94 9.42 20.89
N ASN A 119 -17.15 9.96 21.03
CA ASN A 119 -18.28 9.22 21.56
C ASN A 119 -18.78 8.24 20.48
N PHE A 120 -18.74 6.94 20.78
CA PHE A 120 -19.12 5.89 19.84
C PHE A 120 -20.59 5.95 19.40
N SER A 121 -21.48 6.54 20.21
CA SER A 121 -22.86 6.81 19.79
C SER A 121 -22.95 7.73 18.55
N SER A 122 -21.84 8.38 18.19
CA SER A 122 -21.68 9.24 17.02
C SER A 122 -20.78 8.63 15.94
N VAL A 123 -20.24 7.42 16.14
CA VAL A 123 -19.38 6.74 15.16
C VAL A 123 -20.26 6.08 14.11
N ALA A 124 -19.97 6.36 12.84
CA ALA A 124 -20.76 5.86 11.73
C ALA A 124 -20.74 4.32 11.70
N PRO A 125 -21.90 3.64 11.47
CA PRO A 125 -21.99 2.18 11.54
C PRO A 125 -21.01 1.40 10.65
N ASN A 126 -20.59 1.99 9.52
CA ASN A 126 -19.57 1.46 8.63
C ASN A 126 -18.17 1.38 9.28
N ILE A 127 -17.80 2.35 10.12
CA ILE A 127 -16.52 2.34 10.85
C ILE A 127 -16.49 1.16 11.82
N VAL A 128 -17.61 0.91 12.50
CA VAL A 128 -17.75 -0.23 13.42
C VAL A 128 -17.62 -1.56 12.69
N ALA A 129 -18.24 -1.64 11.52
CA ALA A 129 -18.20 -2.84 10.70
C ALA A 129 -16.78 -3.11 10.16
N CYS A 130 -16.05 -2.06 9.77
CA CYS A 130 -14.63 -2.15 9.43
C CYS A 130 -13.81 -2.67 10.62
N TRP A 131 -13.94 -2.06 11.80
CA TRP A 131 -13.28 -2.53 13.02
C TRP A 131 -13.57 -4.01 13.29
N ARG A 132 -14.84 -4.44 13.19
CA ARG A 132 -15.22 -5.84 13.43
C ARG A 132 -14.58 -6.78 12.41
N ALA A 133 -14.47 -6.38 11.15
CA ALA A 133 -13.81 -7.18 10.12
C ALA A 133 -12.31 -7.39 10.44
N HIS A 134 -11.61 -6.33 10.87
CA HIS A 134 -10.23 -6.42 11.35
C HIS A 134 -10.10 -7.33 12.57
N MET A 135 -11.01 -7.23 13.54
CA MET A 135 -11.02 -8.14 14.70
C MET A 135 -11.24 -9.60 14.31
N ASN A 136 -12.00 -9.89 13.24
CA ASN A 136 -12.14 -11.26 12.72
C ASN A 136 -10.80 -11.76 12.16
N ALA A 137 -10.05 -10.91 11.46
CA ALA A 137 -8.72 -11.23 10.96
C ALA A 137 -7.73 -11.50 12.10
N LEU A 138 -7.73 -10.68 13.15
CA LEU A 138 -6.89 -10.93 14.34
C LEU A 138 -7.22 -12.26 15.02
N VAL A 139 -8.51 -12.57 15.19
CA VAL A 139 -8.91 -13.89 15.72
C VAL A 139 -8.37 -15.02 14.84
N LYS A 140 -8.43 -14.90 13.51
CA LYS A 140 -7.85 -15.90 12.60
C LYS A 140 -6.34 -16.05 12.73
N ILE A 141 -5.61 -14.96 12.91
CA ILE A 141 -4.16 -14.98 13.14
C ILE A 141 -3.85 -15.77 14.43
N VAL A 142 -4.58 -15.50 15.51
CA VAL A 142 -4.41 -16.20 16.80
C VAL A 142 -4.79 -17.67 16.70
N GLU A 143 -5.93 -17.99 16.09
CA GLU A 143 -6.40 -19.38 15.89
C GLU A 143 -5.38 -20.23 15.13
N ASN A 144 -4.71 -19.64 14.14
CA ASN A 144 -3.68 -20.31 13.35
C ASN A 144 -2.27 -20.20 13.94
N SER A 145 -2.11 -19.48 15.06
CA SER A 145 -0.81 -19.24 15.70
C SER A 145 0.25 -18.64 14.77
N PHE A 146 -0.17 -17.74 13.87
CA PHE A 146 0.77 -17.04 13.00
C PHE A 146 1.59 -16.03 13.80
N LYS A 147 2.91 -16.03 13.58
CA LYS A 147 3.86 -15.07 14.17
C LYS A 147 3.80 -13.71 13.50
N THR A 148 3.55 -13.68 12.20
CA THR A 148 3.45 -12.45 11.41
C THR A 148 2.35 -12.60 10.36
N ALA A 149 1.53 -11.57 10.22
CA ALA A 149 0.52 -11.52 9.16
C ALA A 149 0.35 -10.09 8.67
N LEU A 150 0.10 -9.94 7.37
CA LEU A 150 -0.27 -8.68 6.74
C LEU A 150 -1.79 -8.68 6.51
N ILE A 151 -2.47 -7.61 6.92
CA ILE A 151 -3.92 -7.42 6.68
C ILE A 151 -4.09 -6.25 5.72
N MET A 152 -4.76 -6.50 4.59
CA MET A 152 -5.00 -5.56 3.51
C MET A 152 -6.50 -5.27 3.39
N GLU A 153 -6.88 -4.03 3.13
CA GLU A 153 -8.27 -3.64 2.81
C GLU A 153 -8.55 -3.78 1.30
N ASP A 154 -9.82 -3.89 0.91
CA ASP A 154 -10.22 -4.10 -0.50
C ASP A 154 -10.05 -2.88 -1.41
N ASP A 155 -9.58 -1.76 -0.87
CA ASP A 155 -9.26 -0.51 -1.56
C ASP A 155 -7.80 -0.07 -1.33
N VAL A 156 -6.93 -0.97 -0.89
CA VAL A 156 -5.50 -0.69 -0.87
C VAL A 156 -4.92 -0.79 -2.28
N ASP A 157 -4.09 0.19 -2.63
CA ASP A 157 -3.28 0.21 -3.85
C ASP A 157 -1.79 0.18 -3.49
N TRP A 158 -0.97 -0.37 -4.39
CA TRP A 158 0.49 -0.38 -4.24
C TRP A 158 1.20 -0.18 -5.58
N ASP A 159 2.47 0.22 -5.50
CA ASP A 159 3.34 0.30 -6.67
C ASP A 159 3.78 -1.09 -7.13
N VAL A 160 3.98 -1.28 -8.43
CA VAL A 160 4.45 -2.55 -9.01
C VAL A 160 5.79 -3.02 -8.41
N ASN A 161 6.56 -2.10 -7.81
CA ASN A 161 7.80 -2.38 -7.10
C ASN A 161 7.61 -2.70 -5.60
N ILE A 162 6.41 -3.11 -5.16
CA ILE A 162 6.07 -3.39 -3.76
C ILE A 162 7.11 -4.25 -3.02
N LYS A 163 7.70 -5.26 -3.67
CA LYS A 163 8.74 -6.11 -3.06
C LYS A 163 10.02 -5.32 -2.76
N THR A 164 10.49 -4.52 -3.71
CA THR A 164 11.66 -3.64 -3.51
C THR A 164 11.38 -2.56 -2.46
N GLN A 165 10.18 -1.96 -2.51
CA GLN A 165 9.77 -0.97 -1.51
C GLN A 165 9.69 -1.59 -0.11
N LEU A 166 9.18 -2.81 0.01
CA LEU A 166 9.06 -3.47 1.30
C LEU A 166 10.43 -3.92 1.85
N MET A 167 11.40 -4.26 1.00
CA MET A 167 12.79 -4.49 1.42
C MET A 167 13.41 -3.23 2.02
N GLU A 168 13.26 -2.08 1.35
CA GLU A 168 13.78 -0.81 1.88
C GLU A 168 13.00 -0.33 3.12
N PHE A 169 11.70 -0.61 3.17
CA PHE A 169 10.89 -0.41 4.36
C PHE A 169 11.43 -1.23 5.54
N ALA A 170 11.72 -2.52 5.35
CA ALA A 170 12.26 -3.39 6.39
C ALA A 170 13.65 -2.89 6.85
N ARG A 171 14.49 -2.47 5.90
CA ARG A 171 15.79 -1.85 6.19
C ARG A 171 15.63 -0.61 7.06
N GLY A 172 14.71 0.27 6.70
CA GLY A 172 14.40 1.48 7.46
C GLY A 172 13.83 1.19 8.85
N LEU A 173 12.99 0.15 8.96
CA LEU A 173 12.39 -0.27 10.22
C LEU A 173 13.46 -0.69 11.22
N HIS A 174 14.41 -1.53 10.77
CA HIS A 174 15.53 -1.95 11.62
C HIS A 174 16.48 -0.80 11.97
N ALA A 175 16.71 0.13 11.04
CA ALA A 175 17.52 1.32 11.29
C ALA A 175 16.91 2.21 12.38
N VAL A 176 15.60 2.49 12.31
CA VAL A 176 14.88 3.32 13.30
C VAL A 176 14.78 2.62 14.66
N GLN A 177 14.63 1.29 14.68
CA GLN A 177 14.59 0.51 15.92
C GLN A 177 15.97 0.31 16.56
N GLY A 178 17.07 0.60 15.85
CA GLY A 178 18.43 0.32 16.32
C GLY A 178 18.75 -1.17 16.41
N ASN A 179 18.04 -2.00 15.65
CA ASN A 179 18.20 -3.46 15.67
C ASN A 179 19.50 -3.86 14.95
N LYS A 180 20.46 -4.43 15.69
CA LYS A 180 21.76 -4.84 15.14
C LYS A 180 21.76 -6.21 14.45
N LYS A 181 20.73 -7.02 14.66
CA LYS A 181 20.55 -8.34 14.06
C LYS A 181 19.15 -8.46 13.50
N VAL A 182 19.06 -8.76 12.21
CA VAL A 182 17.81 -9.06 11.50
C VAL A 182 17.72 -10.56 11.31
N GLN A 183 16.53 -11.13 11.49
CA GLN A 183 16.25 -12.53 11.19
C GLN A 183 15.69 -12.60 9.76
N PRO A 184 16.37 -13.27 8.81
CA PRO A 184 15.91 -13.32 7.42
C PRO A 184 14.51 -13.92 7.24
N GLU A 185 14.09 -14.82 8.14
CA GLU A 185 12.77 -15.47 8.09
C GLU A 185 11.61 -14.54 8.48
N VAL A 186 11.92 -13.44 9.17
CA VAL A 186 10.96 -12.41 9.60
C VAL A 186 11.54 -11.02 9.32
N PRO A 187 11.55 -10.59 8.03
CA PRO A 187 12.21 -9.38 7.57
C PRO A 187 11.80 -8.08 8.28
N CYS A 188 10.56 -7.99 8.75
CA CYS A 188 10.05 -6.84 9.52
C CYS A 188 10.26 -6.98 11.04
N GLY A 189 10.82 -8.11 11.50
CA GLY A 189 11.05 -8.44 12.90
C GLY A 189 9.82 -8.93 13.66
N LEU A 190 10.06 -9.38 14.90
CA LEU A 190 9.04 -9.82 15.87
C LEU A 190 8.98 -8.91 17.10
N ASN A 191 9.66 -7.77 17.04
CA ASN A 191 9.76 -6.83 18.17
C ASN A 191 8.58 -5.85 18.22
N LEU A 192 7.64 -5.98 17.29
CA LEU A 192 6.44 -5.16 17.15
C LEU A 192 5.21 -6.03 17.34
N ASP A 193 4.26 -5.55 18.12
CA ASP A 193 2.94 -6.19 18.23
C ASP A 193 2.06 -5.85 17.01
N VAL A 194 2.14 -4.60 16.54
CA VAL A 194 1.41 -4.11 15.37
C VAL A 194 2.32 -3.20 14.56
N LEU A 195 2.32 -3.39 13.25
CA LEU A 195 2.97 -2.51 12.29
C LEU A 195 1.91 -1.94 11.35
N TRP A 196 1.68 -0.64 11.44
CA TRP A 196 0.69 0.04 10.62
C TRP A 196 1.36 0.70 9.42
N ILE A 197 1.04 0.22 8.21
CA ILE A 197 1.64 0.66 6.95
C ILE A 197 0.57 1.37 6.11
N GLY A 198 0.70 2.68 5.97
CA GLY A 198 -0.22 3.49 5.18
C GLY A 198 -1.47 3.94 5.94
N GLY A 199 -1.90 5.18 5.71
CA GLY A 199 -3.09 5.75 6.33
C GLY A 199 -3.34 7.15 5.79
N CYS A 200 -4.61 7.50 5.58
CA CYS A 200 -4.99 8.75 4.93
C CYS A 200 -4.59 10.00 5.75
N ILE A 201 -4.26 9.84 7.04
CA ILE A 201 -3.86 10.94 7.95
C ILE A 201 -2.81 10.42 8.94
N SER A 202 -1.68 9.96 8.43
CA SER A 202 -0.55 9.51 9.25
C SER A 202 0.68 10.32 8.87
N GLY A 203 1.13 11.19 9.78
CA GLY A 203 2.30 12.04 9.58
C GLY A 203 3.19 12.05 10.82
N PRO A 204 4.50 12.35 10.66
CA PRO A 204 5.38 12.52 11.79
C PRO A 204 4.90 13.69 12.66
N SER A 205 5.16 13.62 13.98
CA SER A 205 4.99 14.76 14.86
C SER A 205 5.90 15.91 14.40
N SER A 206 5.54 17.15 14.71
CA SER A 206 6.36 18.33 14.40
C SER A 206 7.77 18.29 15.01
N ASN A 207 7.98 17.47 16.04
CA ASN A 207 9.25 17.26 16.73
C ASN A 207 9.88 15.87 16.49
N GLU A 208 9.36 15.08 15.53
CA GLU A 208 9.93 13.76 15.22
C GLU A 208 11.30 13.92 14.54
N THR A 209 12.30 13.24 15.07
CA THR A 209 13.68 13.30 14.59
C THR A 209 14.24 11.94 14.17
N HIS A 210 13.54 10.85 14.51
CA HIS A 210 13.96 9.49 14.17
C HIS A 210 13.18 9.01 12.96
N PHE A 211 13.79 9.13 11.78
CA PHE A 211 13.20 8.68 10.53
C PHE A 211 14.26 7.99 9.65
N TYR A 212 13.77 7.19 8.73
CA TYR A 212 14.55 6.63 7.63
C TYR A 212 14.11 7.32 6.33
N ALA A 213 15.05 7.71 5.49
CA ALA A 213 14.77 8.36 4.22
C ALA A 213 15.68 7.77 3.14
N ILE A 214 15.14 7.63 1.93
CA ILE A 214 15.85 7.07 0.78
C ILE A 214 16.04 8.21 -0.22
N PRO A 215 17.26 8.78 -0.32
CA PRO A 215 17.52 9.86 -1.25
C PRO A 215 17.29 9.41 -2.69
N ASN A 216 16.59 10.22 -3.49
CA ASN A 216 16.28 9.91 -4.89
C ASN A 216 15.62 8.55 -5.13
N ASP A 217 14.75 8.08 -4.22
CA ASP A 217 14.01 6.84 -4.42
C ASP A 217 13.18 6.93 -5.71
N PRO A 218 13.47 6.09 -6.71
CA PRO A 218 12.81 6.15 -8.00
C PRO A 218 11.44 5.46 -8.01
N THR A 219 11.06 4.80 -6.93
CA THR A 219 9.77 4.10 -6.79
C THR A 219 8.65 5.00 -6.31
N VAL A 220 8.92 6.29 -6.09
CA VAL A 220 7.91 7.28 -5.70
C VAL A 220 7.94 8.45 -6.65
N ALA A 221 6.75 8.99 -6.92
CA ALA A 221 6.59 10.19 -7.72
C ALA A 221 7.44 11.35 -7.19
N SER A 222 7.99 12.13 -8.13
CA SER A 222 8.77 13.32 -7.79
C SER A 222 7.90 14.31 -7.01
N VAL A 223 8.53 15.19 -6.23
CA VAL A 223 7.79 16.16 -5.40
C VAL A 223 6.86 17.04 -6.25
N GLU A 224 7.27 17.34 -7.48
CA GLU A 224 6.49 18.14 -8.45
C GLU A 224 5.26 17.40 -8.99
N GLN A 225 5.25 16.08 -8.92
CA GLN A 225 4.20 15.21 -9.46
C GLN A 225 3.21 14.72 -8.38
N ARG A 226 3.48 14.98 -7.09
CA ARG A 226 2.59 14.60 -5.99
C ARG A 226 1.40 15.56 -5.92
N ALA A 227 0.20 15.08 -6.25
CA ALA A 227 -1.05 15.80 -6.07
C ALA A 227 -1.86 15.19 -4.90
N GLY A 228 -1.93 15.85 -3.74
CA GLY A 228 -2.68 15.34 -2.57
C GLY A 228 -2.49 16.11 -1.26
N VAL A 229 -3.48 16.00 -0.37
CA VAL A 229 -3.63 16.73 0.91
C VAL A 229 -2.56 16.30 1.91
N ALA A 230 -1.93 17.29 2.57
CA ALA A 230 -0.75 17.17 3.42
C ALA A 230 0.55 16.81 2.67
N GLY A 231 1.02 17.76 1.85
CA GLY A 231 2.42 17.78 1.48
C GLY A 231 3.33 17.80 2.70
N ILE A 232 4.56 17.33 2.52
CA ILE A 232 5.66 17.35 3.50
C ILE A 232 5.63 18.68 4.29
N PRO A 233 5.51 18.67 5.64
CA PRO A 233 5.40 19.90 6.42
C PRO A 233 6.60 20.82 6.15
N GLU A 234 6.41 22.13 6.19
CA GLU A 234 7.40 23.12 5.72
C GLU A 234 8.78 22.99 6.37
N ILE A 235 8.82 22.54 7.63
CA ILE A 235 10.02 22.19 8.40
C ILE A 235 10.89 21.11 7.73
N TRP A 236 10.27 20.18 7.02
CA TRP A 236 10.97 19.11 6.30
C TRP A 236 11.51 19.58 4.95
N LYS A 237 10.99 20.67 4.39
CA LYS A 237 11.56 21.29 3.18
C LYS A 237 12.93 21.91 3.45
N SER A 238 13.21 22.38 4.68
CA SER A 238 14.53 22.93 5.04
C SER A 238 15.56 21.83 5.35
N VAL A 239 15.11 20.66 5.84
CA VAL A 239 15.95 19.46 5.96
C VAL A 239 16.22 18.86 4.58
N SER A 240 15.23 18.85 3.68
CA SER A 240 15.35 18.37 2.29
C SER A 240 16.13 19.31 1.38
N GLN A 241 16.27 20.60 1.71
CA GLN A 241 17.04 21.56 0.90
C GLN A 241 18.53 21.22 0.78
N LYS A 242 19.07 20.29 1.60
CA LYS A 242 20.44 19.77 1.44
C LYS A 242 20.56 18.63 0.43
N THR A 243 19.45 18.05 -0.06
CA THR A 243 19.45 16.96 -1.05
C THR A 243 18.26 17.11 -2.00
N PRO A 244 18.46 17.47 -3.29
CA PRO A 244 17.41 18.12 -4.09
C PRO A 244 16.18 17.28 -4.47
N ARG A 245 16.07 16.01 -4.06
CA ARG A 245 15.16 15.02 -4.67
C ARG A 245 14.81 13.88 -3.70
N ASP A 246 14.50 14.18 -2.44
CA ASP A 246 14.24 13.14 -1.46
C ASP A 246 12.77 12.71 -1.43
N THR A 247 12.59 11.39 -1.53
CA THR A 247 11.34 10.68 -1.30
C THR A 247 11.39 10.08 0.11
N TYR A 248 10.28 10.19 0.84
CA TYR A 248 10.23 9.81 2.24
C TYR A 248 9.29 8.61 2.44
N ILE A 249 9.82 7.51 2.98
CA ILE A 249 9.03 6.51 3.68
C ILE A 249 9.24 6.77 5.18
N GLY A 250 8.36 7.58 5.77
CA GLY A 250 8.43 7.89 7.19
C GLY A 250 8.00 6.69 8.04
N LEU A 251 8.95 6.03 8.69
CA LEU A 251 8.67 4.94 9.65
C LEU A 251 8.69 5.48 11.08
N LYS A 252 7.60 5.23 11.82
CA LYS A 252 7.42 5.65 13.21
C LYS A 252 7.47 4.44 14.16
N ARG A 253 7.97 4.65 15.37
CA ARG A 253 7.94 3.67 16.46
C ARG A 253 6.53 3.43 17.06
N ASP A 254 5.64 4.42 16.99
CA ASP A 254 4.30 4.38 17.62
C ASP A 254 3.15 4.59 16.62
N ALA A 255 3.05 3.70 15.62
CA ALA A 255 1.91 3.70 14.72
C ALA A 255 0.75 2.92 15.38
N ALA A 256 -0.19 3.63 16.02
CA ALA A 256 -1.42 3.07 16.57
C ALA A 256 -2.45 2.88 15.41
N CYS A 257 -3.14 1.74 15.32
CA CYS A 257 -4.33 1.48 16.13
C CYS A 257 -4.47 0.00 16.59
N MET A 258 -4.51 -0.14 17.93
CA MET A 258 -5.14 -1.17 18.80
C MET A 258 -4.58 -2.61 18.91
N VAL A 259 -3.76 -2.74 19.97
CA VAL A 259 -3.29 -3.84 20.84
C VAL A 259 -4.23 -5.04 21.06
N MET A 260 -3.69 -6.27 21.09
CA MET A 260 -3.54 -7.06 22.34
C MET A 260 -2.66 -8.31 22.24
N ARG A 261 -1.90 -8.50 23.31
CA ARG A 261 -1.36 -9.73 23.85
C ARG A 261 -2.46 -10.51 24.58
#